data_AF-A0A4P2QJ06-F1
#
_entry.id   AF-A0A4P2QJ06-F1
#
_cell.length_a   1.000
_cell.length_b   1.000
_cell.length_c   1.000
_cell.angle_alpha   90.00
_cell.angle_beta   90.00
_cell.angle_gamma   90.00
#
_symmetry.space_group_name_H-M   'P 1'
#
loop_
_entity.id
_entity.type
_entity.pdbx_description
1 polymer ?
#
loop_
_entity_poly.entity_id
_entity_poly.type
_entity_poly.pdbx_seq_one_letter_code
_entity_poly.pdbx_strand_id
1 'polypeptide(L)'
;MNAQECLTQEVDAKVAAWLSAVARVPPGGFTQVARFDDVPAQARADSLYWCDSIFRSDLNPHNEAVGARHAIHAATDDTPDLLRHEYAAGGLGLTVTEGRNFVLVQVDRASLDILALCGKDRAAAARRVAEAIFNTGIESNTVGVPMASGPVGCPGDMPDLEEGATFASNPAVDPDLLACWKDRTECGVQDGRLYFLCYKKSSQRAGFANAWQWFDDRKTGVG
;
A
#
# COMPACT_ATOMS: atom_id res chain seq x y z
N MET A 1 5.37 -19.19 24.11
CA MET A 1 4.97 -18.58 22.84
C MET A 1 3.53 -18.97 22.58
N ASN A 2 2.61 -18.02 22.65
CA ASN A 2 1.18 -18.29 22.39
C ASN A 2 0.86 -18.10 20.90
N ALA A 3 -0.32 -18.57 20.45
CA ALA A 3 -0.69 -18.52 19.03
C ALA A 3 -0.74 -17.08 18.46
N GLN A 4 -1.01 -16.09 19.30
CA GLN A 4 -1.10 -14.68 18.91
C GLN A 4 0.29 -14.05 18.70
N GLU A 5 1.28 -14.45 19.49
CA GLU A 5 2.70 -14.08 19.31
C GLU A 5 3.26 -14.68 18.01
N CYS A 6 2.95 -15.95 17.71
CA CYS A 6 3.36 -16.58 16.44
C CYS A 6 2.74 -15.88 15.23
N LEU A 7 1.43 -15.60 15.27
CA LEU A 7 0.75 -14.88 14.19
C LEU A 7 1.37 -13.50 13.97
N THR A 8 1.64 -12.75 15.04
CA THR A 8 2.28 -11.43 14.93
C THR A 8 3.65 -11.52 14.25
N GLN A 9 4.49 -12.49 14.64
CA GLN A 9 5.80 -12.70 14.01
C GLN A 9 5.71 -13.06 12.52
N GLU A 10 4.75 -13.89 12.13
CA GLU A 10 4.55 -14.26 10.72
C GLU A 10 4.11 -13.05 9.88
N VAL A 11 3.23 -12.20 10.42
CA VAL A 11 2.81 -10.96 9.78
C VAL A 11 3.97 -9.99 9.64
N ASP A 12 4.73 -9.76 10.70
CA ASP A 12 5.90 -8.87 10.68
C ASP A 12 6.94 -9.35 9.66
N ALA A 13 7.19 -10.67 9.61
CA ALA A 13 8.09 -11.26 8.62
C ALA A 13 7.59 -11.07 7.18
N LYS A 14 6.28 -11.20 6.94
CA LYS A 14 5.65 -10.99 5.63
C LYS A 14 5.77 -9.53 5.18
N VAL A 15 5.49 -8.58 6.07
CA VAL A 15 5.62 -7.14 5.82
C VAL A 15 7.08 -6.78 5.54
N ALA A 16 8.01 -7.24 6.38
CA ALA A 16 9.43 -7.03 6.19
C ALA A 16 9.93 -7.61 4.85
N ALA A 17 9.42 -8.77 4.43
CA ALA A 17 9.76 -9.36 3.14
C ALA A 17 9.29 -8.48 1.96
N TRP A 18 8.09 -7.90 2.02
CA TRP A 18 7.61 -6.98 0.98
C TRP A 18 8.38 -5.66 0.95
N LEU A 19 8.61 -5.05 2.11
CA LEU A 19 9.42 -3.83 2.21
C LEU A 19 10.84 -4.06 1.70
N SER A 20 11.46 -5.20 2.06
CA SER A 20 12.77 -5.59 1.56
C SER A 20 12.77 -5.81 0.05
N ALA A 21 11.75 -6.48 -0.50
CA ALA A 21 11.63 -6.71 -1.93
C ALA A 21 11.57 -5.40 -2.73
N VAL A 22 10.81 -4.40 -2.23
CA VAL A 22 10.77 -3.06 -2.83
C VAL A 22 12.13 -2.36 -2.72
N ALA A 23 12.75 -2.39 -1.53
CA ALA A 23 14.03 -1.73 -1.29
C ALA A 23 15.20 -2.34 -2.09
N ARG A 24 15.13 -3.62 -2.46
CA ARG A 24 16.14 -4.28 -3.29
C ARG A 24 16.13 -3.81 -4.75
N VAL A 25 15.03 -3.23 -5.23
CA VAL A 25 14.99 -2.70 -6.60
C VAL A 25 15.71 -1.35 -6.62
N PRO A 26 16.84 -1.21 -7.33
CA PRO A 26 17.55 0.07 -7.39
C PRO A 26 16.70 1.13 -8.11
N PRO A 27 16.99 2.44 -7.95
CA PRO A 27 16.24 3.50 -8.62
C PRO A 27 16.13 3.32 -10.15
N GLY A 28 17.20 2.83 -10.80
CA GLY A 28 17.24 2.51 -12.23
C GLY A 28 16.70 1.11 -12.60
N GLY A 29 16.22 0.33 -11.63
CA GLY A 29 15.62 -0.99 -11.84
C GLY A 29 14.18 -0.94 -12.35
N PHE A 30 13.59 0.26 -12.41
CA PHE A 30 12.26 0.49 -12.96
C PHE A 30 12.36 1.09 -14.37
N THR A 31 11.61 0.51 -15.30
CA THR A 31 11.46 1.00 -16.67
C THR A 31 10.20 1.86 -16.75
N GLN A 32 10.35 3.13 -17.14
CA GLN A 32 9.20 4.01 -17.35
C GLN A 32 8.29 3.48 -18.45
N VAL A 33 6.97 3.56 -18.24
CA VAL A 33 5.99 3.26 -19.28
C VAL A 33 5.51 4.58 -19.91
N ALA A 34 5.45 4.62 -21.23
CA ALA A 34 5.04 5.83 -21.96
C ALA A 34 3.55 6.12 -21.77
N ARG A 35 2.73 5.06 -21.75
CA ARG A 35 1.31 5.11 -21.45
C ARG A 35 0.97 3.99 -20.49
N PHE A 36 -0.01 4.20 -19.61
CA PHE A 36 -0.42 3.16 -18.68
C PHE A 36 -1.02 1.93 -19.38
N ASP A 37 -1.57 2.11 -20.59
CA ASP A 37 -2.00 1.01 -21.47
C ASP A 37 -0.88 0.06 -21.89
N ASP A 38 0.39 0.45 -21.76
CA ASP A 38 1.54 -0.37 -22.09
C ASP A 38 1.90 -1.36 -20.94
N VAL A 39 1.24 -1.25 -19.79
CA VAL A 39 1.34 -2.23 -18.68
C VAL A 39 0.57 -3.51 -19.06
N PRO A 40 1.09 -4.72 -18.73
CA PRO A 40 0.40 -5.99 -18.95
C PRO A 40 -1.05 -5.97 -18.47
N ALA A 41 -1.95 -6.56 -19.26
CA ALA A 41 -3.39 -6.33 -19.12
C ALA A 41 -3.92 -6.76 -17.74
N GLN A 42 -3.42 -7.87 -17.21
CA GLN A 42 -3.79 -8.35 -15.88
C GLN A 42 -3.35 -7.37 -14.79
N ALA A 43 -2.08 -6.96 -14.79
CA ALA A 43 -1.55 -6.03 -13.81
C ALA A 43 -2.22 -4.66 -13.89
N ARG A 44 -2.54 -4.20 -15.11
CA ARG A 44 -3.28 -2.96 -15.35
C ARG A 44 -4.69 -3.01 -14.73
N ALA A 45 -5.44 -4.09 -14.98
CA ALA A 45 -6.78 -4.26 -14.43
C ALA A 45 -6.76 -4.36 -12.90
N ASP A 46 -5.81 -5.11 -12.33
CA ASP A 46 -5.64 -5.21 -10.89
C ASP A 46 -5.29 -3.85 -10.27
N SER A 47 -4.34 -3.12 -10.85
CA SER A 47 -3.91 -1.80 -10.37
C SER A 47 -5.05 -0.78 -10.40
N LEU A 48 -5.83 -0.73 -11.49
CA LEU A 48 -7.00 0.15 -11.59
C LEU A 48 -8.00 -0.12 -10.47
N TYR A 49 -8.36 -1.39 -10.27
CA TYR A 49 -9.33 -1.79 -9.24
C TYR A 49 -8.85 -1.43 -7.82
N TRP A 50 -7.60 -1.77 -7.49
CA TRP A 50 -7.08 -1.54 -6.15
C TRP A 50 -6.86 -0.07 -5.86
N CYS A 51 -6.35 0.70 -6.83
CA CYS A 51 -6.18 2.13 -6.65
C CYS A 51 -7.52 2.86 -6.51
N ASP A 52 -8.56 2.47 -7.26
CA ASP A 52 -9.91 3.03 -7.11
C ASP A 52 -10.53 2.71 -5.74
N SER A 53 -10.26 1.50 -5.22
CA SER A 53 -10.74 1.09 -3.90
C SER A 53 -10.01 1.78 -2.75
N ILE A 54 -8.71 2.06 -2.89
CA ILE A 54 -7.84 2.53 -1.82
C ILE A 54 -7.78 4.05 -1.74
N PHE A 55 -7.60 4.73 -2.87
CA PHE A 55 -7.33 6.17 -2.91
C PHE A 55 -8.60 6.98 -3.09
N ARG A 56 -8.63 8.18 -2.52
CA ARG A 56 -9.61 9.19 -2.93
C ARG A 56 -9.41 9.51 -4.42
N SER A 57 -10.48 9.88 -5.11
CA SER A 57 -10.46 10.09 -6.56
C SER A 57 -9.47 11.18 -7.00
N ASP A 58 -9.26 12.21 -6.18
CA ASP A 58 -8.32 13.32 -6.41
C ASP A 58 -6.85 12.95 -6.14
N LEU A 59 -6.60 11.82 -5.47
CA LEU A 59 -5.27 11.30 -5.12
C LEU A 59 -4.95 9.96 -5.81
N ASN A 60 -5.89 9.42 -6.60
CA ASN A 60 -5.73 8.17 -7.33
C ASN A 60 -4.71 8.34 -8.46
N PRO A 61 -3.64 7.52 -8.54
CA PRO A 61 -2.60 7.64 -9.56
C PRO A 61 -3.10 7.45 -11.01
N HIS A 62 -4.29 6.89 -11.21
CA HIS A 62 -4.89 6.71 -12.54
C HIS A 62 -5.77 7.88 -12.98
N ASN A 63 -6.00 8.86 -12.11
CA ASN A 63 -6.70 10.07 -12.50
C ASN A 63 -5.75 10.95 -13.33
N GLU A 64 -6.14 11.30 -14.55
CA GLU A 64 -5.33 12.12 -15.46
C GLU A 64 -4.90 13.46 -14.82
N ALA A 65 -5.75 14.06 -13.98
CA ALA A 65 -5.46 15.32 -13.30
C ALA A 65 -4.28 15.22 -12.31
N VAL A 66 -3.98 14.01 -11.83
CA VAL A 66 -2.84 13.75 -10.93
C VAL A 66 -1.51 13.70 -11.70
N GLY A 67 -1.56 13.36 -12.99
CA GLY A 67 -0.37 13.34 -13.85
C GLY A 67 0.72 12.38 -13.37
N ALA A 68 0.33 11.19 -12.91
CA ALA A 68 1.29 10.24 -12.37
C ALA A 68 2.25 9.70 -13.43
N ARG A 69 3.51 9.55 -13.05
CA ARG A 69 4.50 8.83 -13.85
C ARG A 69 4.50 7.37 -13.43
N HIS A 70 4.34 6.49 -14.40
CA HIS A 70 4.26 5.06 -14.19
C HIS A 70 5.57 4.38 -14.60
N ALA A 71 5.98 3.37 -13.86
CA ALA A 71 7.13 2.54 -14.22
C ALA A 71 6.92 1.10 -13.73
N ILE A 72 7.48 0.14 -14.45
CA ILE A 72 7.42 -1.28 -14.11
C ILE A 72 8.80 -1.82 -13.80
N HIS A 73 8.87 -2.79 -12.90
CA HIS A 73 10.03 -3.62 -12.66
C HIS A 73 9.62 -5.07 -12.88
N ALA A 74 10.11 -5.69 -13.95
CA ALA A 74 9.89 -7.11 -14.19
C ALA A 74 10.70 -7.94 -13.20
N ALA A 75 10.13 -9.06 -12.76
CA ALA A 75 10.73 -9.94 -11.80
C ALA A 75 12.13 -10.41 -12.24
N THR A 76 13.02 -10.54 -11.26
CA THR A 76 14.34 -11.15 -11.38
C THR A 76 14.43 -12.35 -10.44
N ASP A 77 15.60 -12.99 -10.38
CA ASP A 77 15.85 -14.04 -9.39
C ASP A 77 15.71 -13.54 -7.94
N ASP A 78 15.91 -12.23 -7.70
CA ASP A 78 15.97 -11.64 -6.35
C ASP A 78 14.78 -10.72 -6.01
N THR A 79 13.98 -10.33 -6.99
CA THR A 79 12.90 -9.33 -6.84
C THR A 79 11.63 -9.70 -7.63
N PRO A 80 10.43 -9.44 -7.09
CA PRO A 80 9.16 -9.76 -7.76
C PRO A 80 8.80 -8.72 -8.83
N ASP A 81 7.72 -8.96 -9.57
CA ASP A 81 7.11 -7.94 -10.42
C ASP A 81 6.55 -6.79 -9.57
N LEU A 82 6.89 -5.55 -9.91
CA LEU A 82 6.42 -4.35 -9.22
C LEU A 82 5.98 -3.27 -10.20
N LEU A 83 4.91 -2.57 -9.85
CA LEU A 83 4.43 -1.39 -10.56
C LEU A 83 4.60 -0.17 -9.66
N ARG A 84 5.15 0.92 -10.18
CA ARG A 84 5.43 2.15 -9.43
C ARG A 84 4.73 3.34 -10.05
N HIS A 85 4.15 4.17 -9.20
CA HIS A 85 3.53 5.45 -9.52
C HIS A 85 4.23 6.54 -8.72
N GLU A 86 4.69 7.59 -9.40
CA GLU A 86 5.29 8.77 -8.77
C GLU A 86 4.52 10.01 -9.17
N TYR A 87 4.07 10.79 -8.19
CA TYR A 87 3.26 11.98 -8.43
C TYR A 87 3.24 12.92 -7.24
N ALA A 88 2.70 14.12 -7.46
CA ALA A 88 2.41 15.07 -6.40
C ALA A 88 0.92 15.41 -6.42
N ALA A 89 0.23 15.20 -5.29
CA ALA A 89 -1.20 15.49 -5.15
C ALA A 89 -1.55 15.82 -3.69
N GLY A 90 -2.54 16.68 -3.47
CA GLY A 90 -2.95 17.07 -2.11
C GLY A 90 -1.84 17.73 -1.27
N GLY A 91 -0.83 18.32 -1.90
CA GLY A 91 0.36 18.87 -1.22
C GLY A 91 1.39 17.80 -0.79
N LEU A 92 1.21 16.54 -1.18
CA LEU A 92 2.10 15.43 -0.87
C LEU A 92 2.82 14.94 -2.14
N GLY A 93 4.12 14.72 -2.04
CA GLY A 93 4.87 13.89 -2.97
C GLY A 93 4.65 12.43 -2.58
N LEU A 94 4.14 11.62 -3.51
CA LEU A 94 3.77 10.23 -3.28
C LEU A 94 4.55 9.32 -4.20
N THR A 95 5.03 8.22 -3.63
CA THR A 95 5.49 7.04 -4.36
C THR A 95 4.61 5.87 -3.96
N VAL A 96 3.83 5.37 -4.92
CA VAL A 96 3.00 4.17 -4.73
C VAL A 96 3.69 3.02 -5.44
N THR A 97 4.10 1.99 -4.70
CA THR A 97 4.63 0.75 -5.27
C THR A 97 3.65 -0.38 -5.02
N GLU A 98 3.15 -0.96 -6.08
CA GLU A 98 2.26 -2.10 -6.06
C GLU A 98 3.04 -3.37 -6.35
N GLY A 99 2.81 -4.39 -5.52
CA GLY A 99 3.03 -5.78 -5.90
C GLY A 99 1.70 -6.45 -6.23
N ARG A 100 1.77 -7.74 -6.56
CA ARG A 100 0.56 -8.55 -6.78
C ARG A 100 -0.36 -8.61 -5.56
N ASN A 101 0.23 -8.55 -4.36
CA ASN A 101 -0.48 -8.81 -3.10
C ASN A 101 -0.59 -7.59 -2.17
N PHE A 102 0.05 -6.47 -2.52
CA PHE A 102 0.07 -5.26 -1.68
C PHE A 102 0.11 -3.97 -2.50
N VAL A 103 -0.26 -2.87 -1.85
CA VAL A 103 -0.03 -1.49 -2.29
C VAL A 103 0.75 -0.80 -1.18
N LEU A 104 1.98 -0.38 -1.46
CA LEU A 104 2.83 0.40 -0.56
C LEU A 104 2.78 1.86 -0.98
N VAL A 105 2.32 2.73 -0.08
CA VAL A 105 2.30 4.18 -0.25
C VAL A 105 3.41 4.78 0.61
N GLN A 106 4.32 5.51 0.01
CA GLN A 106 5.38 6.25 0.70
C GLN A 106 5.19 7.75 0.47
N VAL A 107 5.24 8.53 1.56
CA VAL A 107 5.21 9.98 1.51
C VAL A 107 6.63 10.52 1.43
N ASP A 108 6.90 11.37 0.45
CA ASP A 108 8.19 12.03 0.33
C ASP A 108 8.46 12.89 1.57
N ARG A 109 9.66 12.75 2.12
CA ARG A 109 10.15 13.53 3.25
C ARG A 109 10.13 15.03 2.96
N ALA A 110 10.30 15.43 1.69
CA ALA A 110 10.19 16.84 1.29
C ALA A 110 8.79 17.41 1.52
N SER A 111 7.75 16.57 1.51
CA SER A 111 6.36 16.97 1.81
C SER A 111 6.03 16.84 3.29
N LEU A 112 6.60 15.85 3.97
CA LEU A 112 6.43 15.65 5.40
C LEU A 112 7.67 14.98 6.00
N ASP A 113 8.46 15.74 6.76
CA ASP A 113 9.48 15.16 7.63
C ASP A 113 8.83 14.77 8.97
N ILE A 114 8.29 13.54 9.02
CA ILE A 114 7.60 13.02 10.20
C ILE A 114 8.53 12.98 11.42
N LEU A 115 9.83 12.74 11.23
CA LEU A 115 10.80 12.62 12.31
C LEU A 115 11.20 13.97 12.91
N ALA A 116 11.06 15.06 12.15
CA ALA A 116 11.27 16.43 12.65
C ALA A 116 10.15 16.91 13.60
N LEU A 117 9.00 16.24 13.63
CA LEU A 117 7.89 16.56 14.53
C LEU A 117 8.10 15.98 15.94
N CYS A 118 7.48 16.58 16.95
CA CYS A 118 7.45 16.01 18.31
C CYS A 118 6.44 14.84 18.39
N GLY A 119 6.60 13.94 19.38
CA GLY A 119 5.86 12.67 19.45
C GLY A 119 4.34 12.77 19.27
N LYS A 120 3.67 13.72 19.95
CA LYS A 120 2.22 13.94 19.81
C LYS A 120 1.83 14.43 18.41
N ASP A 121 2.67 15.24 17.79
CA ASP A 121 2.43 15.78 16.45
C ASP A 121 2.66 14.74 15.36
N ARG A 122 3.53 13.74 15.59
CA ARG A 122 3.77 12.64 14.64
C ARG A 122 2.50 11.82 14.41
N ALA A 123 1.86 11.35 15.48
CA ALA A 123 0.63 10.57 15.39
C ALA A 123 -0.50 11.35 14.68
N ALA A 124 -0.66 12.64 15.04
CA ALA A 124 -1.64 13.52 14.40
C ALA A 124 -1.33 13.75 12.91
N ALA A 125 -0.05 13.91 12.55
CA ALA A 125 0.37 14.07 11.16
C ALA A 125 0.12 12.80 10.34
N ALA A 126 0.48 11.63 10.85
CA ALA A 126 0.24 10.35 10.18
C ALA A 126 -1.26 10.14 9.92
N ARG A 127 -2.11 10.45 10.89
CA ARG A 127 -3.57 10.40 10.74
C ARG A 127 -4.08 11.34 9.65
N ARG A 128 -3.65 12.61 9.64
CA ARG A 128 -4.05 13.58 8.62
C ARG A 128 -3.64 13.14 7.21
N VAL A 129 -2.45 12.55 7.08
CA VAL A 129 -1.99 11.99 5.81
C VAL A 129 -2.86 10.81 5.37
N ALA A 130 -3.16 9.87 6.26
CA ALA A 130 -4.06 8.76 5.95
C ALA A 130 -5.44 9.26 5.50
N GLU A 131 -6.04 10.21 6.21
CA GLU A 131 -7.33 10.82 5.85
C GLU A 131 -7.30 11.59 4.51
N ALA A 132 -6.14 12.15 4.16
CA ALA A 132 -5.95 12.87 2.89
C ALA A 132 -5.75 11.93 1.70
N ILE A 133 -5.15 10.74 1.89
CA ILE A 133 -4.85 9.80 0.81
C ILE A 133 -6.01 8.83 0.58
N PHE A 134 -6.55 8.28 1.66
CA PHE A 134 -7.36 7.07 1.60
C PHE A 134 -8.86 7.34 1.44
N ASN A 135 -9.51 6.56 0.58
CA ASN A 135 -10.95 6.52 0.45
C ASN A 135 -11.55 5.76 1.63
N THR A 136 -11.74 6.43 2.76
CA THR A 136 -12.31 5.84 3.98
C THR A 136 -13.79 5.47 3.81
N GLY A 137 -14.46 5.90 2.73
CA GLY A 137 -15.88 5.62 2.49
C GLY A 137 -16.83 6.42 3.39
N ILE A 138 -16.35 7.49 4.02
CA ILE A 138 -17.20 8.45 4.74
C ILE A 138 -17.80 9.43 3.72
N GLU A 139 -18.84 8.99 3.03
CA GLU A 139 -19.92 9.91 2.66
C GLU A 139 -20.96 9.87 3.80
N SER A 140 -21.07 10.99 4.51
CA SER A 140 -22.21 11.26 5.37
C SER A 140 -23.48 11.22 4.51
N ASN A 141 -24.33 10.21 4.70
CA ASN A 141 -25.81 10.21 4.56
C ASN A 141 -26.49 9.03 3.84
N THR A 142 -25.82 7.92 3.52
CA THR A 142 -26.53 6.76 2.93
C THR A 142 -27.04 5.80 4.01
N VAL A 143 -28.35 5.89 4.29
CA VAL A 143 -29.09 5.01 5.20
C VAL A 143 -29.09 3.57 4.65
N GLY A 144 -28.59 2.60 5.45
CA GLY A 144 -28.84 1.17 5.22
C GLY A 144 -27.63 0.25 5.06
N VAL A 145 -26.39 0.74 5.20
CA VAL A 145 -25.19 -0.13 5.20
C VAL A 145 -24.81 -0.49 6.64
N PRO A 146 -24.55 -1.77 6.97
CA PRO A 146 -24.15 -2.16 8.32
C PRO A 146 -22.81 -1.51 8.69
N MET A 147 -22.75 -1.02 9.93
CA MET A 147 -21.62 -0.45 10.70
C MET A 147 -20.34 -0.09 9.93
N ALA A 148 -20.04 1.20 9.96
CA ALA A 148 -18.77 1.79 9.58
C ALA A 148 -17.57 0.95 10.06
N SER A 149 -16.89 0.29 9.12
CA SER A 149 -15.44 0.18 9.22
C SER A 149 -14.95 1.63 9.34
N GLY A 150 -14.41 2.00 10.50
CA GLY A 150 -13.89 3.34 10.72
C GLY A 150 -12.87 3.75 9.64
N PRO A 151 -12.39 5.01 9.65
CA PRO A 151 -11.24 5.37 8.83
C PRO A 151 -10.13 4.34 9.03
N VAL A 152 -9.16 4.26 8.10
CA VAL A 152 -7.86 3.62 8.37
C VAL A 152 -7.35 4.24 9.66
N GLY A 153 -7.65 3.57 10.75
CA GLY A 153 -7.74 4.19 12.04
C GLY A 153 -6.35 4.08 12.62
N CYS A 154 -5.65 5.19 12.74
CA CYS A 154 -4.56 5.23 13.69
C CYS A 154 -5.15 4.80 15.05
N PRO A 155 -4.62 3.75 15.70
CA PRO A 155 -5.07 3.35 17.03
C PRO A 155 -5.11 4.57 17.97
N GLY A 156 -6.03 4.60 18.93
CA GLY A 156 -6.14 5.70 19.90
C GLY A 156 -4.82 5.98 20.64
N ASP A 157 -4.03 4.93 20.86
CA ASP A 157 -2.65 4.98 21.32
C ASP A 157 -1.73 4.58 20.16
N MET A 158 -1.37 5.56 19.31
CA MET A 158 -0.32 5.38 18.32
C MET A 158 1.01 5.13 19.04
N PRO A 159 1.78 4.10 18.67
CA PRO A 159 3.13 3.94 19.18
C PRO A 159 3.99 5.13 18.76
N ASP A 160 5.06 5.39 19.52
CA ASP A 160 6.02 6.43 19.17
C ASP A 160 6.58 6.16 17.76
N LEU A 161 6.26 7.07 16.84
CA LEU A 161 6.70 6.97 15.44
C LEU A 161 8.18 7.36 15.36
N GLU A 162 9.05 6.37 15.46
CA GLU A 162 10.50 6.49 15.27
C GLU A 162 10.93 5.82 13.96
N GLU A 163 12.18 6.04 13.55
CA GLU A 163 12.75 5.33 12.40
C GLU A 163 12.72 3.81 12.63
N GLY A 164 12.21 3.07 11.64
CA GLY A 164 12.01 1.63 11.75
C GLY A 164 10.76 1.21 12.55
N ALA A 165 9.98 2.15 13.07
CA ALA A 165 8.74 1.82 13.76
C ALA A 165 7.71 1.25 12.78
N THR A 166 7.04 0.18 13.18
CA THR A 166 5.97 -0.49 12.42
C THR A 166 4.75 -0.70 13.32
N PHE A 167 3.55 -0.46 12.80
CA PHE A 167 2.30 -0.66 13.52
C PHE A 167 1.14 -0.93 12.56
N ALA A 168 0.10 -1.61 13.04
CA ALA A 168 -1.11 -1.84 12.29
C ALA A 168 -2.21 -0.84 12.68
N SER A 169 -3.03 -0.41 11.71
CA SER A 169 -4.26 0.35 12.00
C SER A 169 -5.25 -0.44 12.87
N ASN A 170 -5.21 -1.77 12.79
CA ASN A 170 -6.02 -2.66 13.61
C ASN A 170 -5.27 -3.99 13.87
N PRO A 171 -4.44 -4.06 14.92
CA PRO A 171 -3.61 -5.23 15.20
C PRO A 171 -4.41 -6.47 15.60
N ALA A 172 -5.68 -6.31 16.00
CA ALA A 172 -6.55 -7.41 16.39
C ALA A 172 -7.10 -8.22 15.19
N VAL A 173 -6.98 -7.68 13.98
CA VAL A 173 -7.45 -8.36 12.76
C VAL A 173 -6.31 -9.15 12.16
N ASP A 174 -6.58 -10.42 11.86
CA ASP A 174 -5.67 -11.30 11.11
C ASP A 174 -5.61 -10.85 9.65
N PRO A 175 -4.43 -10.47 9.13
CA PRO A 175 -4.28 -10.04 7.73
C PRO A 175 -4.60 -11.15 6.70
N ASP A 176 -4.65 -12.42 7.11
CA ASP A 176 -5.07 -13.51 6.23
C ASP A 176 -6.61 -13.66 6.16
N LEU A 177 -7.36 -12.96 7.04
CA LEU A 177 -8.83 -13.01 7.13
C LEU A 177 -9.53 -11.68 6.83
N LEU A 178 -8.85 -10.73 6.20
CA LEU A 178 -9.40 -9.40 5.91
C LEU A 178 -10.65 -9.46 5.00
N ALA A 179 -11.74 -8.83 5.43
CA ALA A 179 -12.91 -8.63 4.57
C ALA A 179 -12.67 -7.48 3.57
N CYS A 180 -11.88 -6.48 3.97
CA CYS A 180 -11.52 -5.30 3.21
C CYS A 180 -10.10 -4.83 3.58
N TRP A 181 -9.42 -4.14 2.66
CA TRP A 181 -8.11 -3.52 2.94
C TRP A 181 -8.17 -2.51 4.11
N LYS A 182 -9.34 -1.91 4.36
CA LYS A 182 -9.59 -0.98 5.47
C LYS A 182 -9.53 -1.64 6.83
N ASP A 183 -9.75 -2.95 6.90
CA ASP A 183 -9.80 -3.67 8.17
C ASP A 183 -8.43 -3.68 8.84
N ARG A 184 -7.35 -3.62 8.04
CA ARG A 184 -5.96 -3.55 8.51
C ARG A 184 -5.03 -3.00 7.44
N THR A 185 -4.29 -1.96 7.80
CA THR A 185 -3.18 -1.38 7.02
C THR A 185 -1.96 -1.33 7.92
N GLU A 186 -0.82 -1.78 7.42
CA GLU A 186 0.44 -1.62 8.14
C GLU A 186 1.02 -0.25 7.85
N CYS A 187 1.63 0.36 8.84
CA CYS A 187 2.10 1.71 8.79
C CYS A 187 3.47 1.77 9.48
N GLY A 188 4.27 2.76 9.14
CA GLY A 188 5.54 2.93 9.81
C GLY A 188 6.39 4.04 9.24
N VAL A 189 7.64 4.12 9.72
CA VAL A 189 8.64 5.05 9.18
C VAL A 189 9.84 4.25 8.70
N GLN A 190 10.22 4.46 7.43
CA GLN A 190 11.38 3.83 6.83
C GLN A 190 12.13 4.87 5.98
N ASP A 191 13.43 4.99 6.19
CA ASP A 191 14.31 5.98 5.55
C ASP A 191 13.80 7.42 5.74
N GLY A 192 13.23 7.71 6.92
CA GLY A 192 12.60 8.97 7.27
C GLY A 192 11.28 9.26 6.55
N ARG A 193 10.70 8.28 5.85
CA ARG A 193 9.43 8.40 5.13
C ARG A 193 8.32 7.67 5.86
N LEU A 194 7.20 8.35 6.03
CA LEU A 194 5.96 7.70 6.47
C LEU A 194 5.48 6.76 5.34
N TYR A 195 5.16 5.52 5.68
CA TYR A 195 4.59 4.56 4.76
C TYR A 195 3.27 3.97 5.27
N PHE A 196 2.48 3.50 4.31
CA PHE A 196 1.27 2.71 4.52
C PHE A 196 1.27 1.53 3.55
N LEU A 197 1.02 0.32 4.03
CA LEU A 197 0.97 -0.91 3.25
C LEU A 197 -0.43 -1.52 3.36
N CYS A 198 -1.15 -1.48 2.26
CA CYS A 198 -2.50 -2.04 2.12
C CYS A 198 -2.43 -3.42 1.47
N TYR A 199 -3.21 -4.37 1.97
CA TYR A 199 -3.28 -5.74 1.44
C TYR A 199 -4.28 -5.84 0.28
N LYS A 200 -3.91 -6.55 -0.80
CA LYS A 200 -4.82 -6.87 -1.92
C LYS A 200 -5.53 -8.21 -1.66
N LYS A 201 -6.86 -8.20 -1.66
CA LYS A 201 -7.76 -9.34 -1.34
C LYS A 201 -7.72 -10.51 -2.33
N SER A 202 -7.07 -10.38 -3.48
CA SER A 202 -6.89 -11.49 -4.44
C SER A 202 -5.93 -12.58 -3.94
N SER A 203 -5.16 -12.31 -2.89
CA SER A 203 -4.10 -13.20 -2.37
C SER A 203 -4.60 -14.34 -1.48
N GLN A 204 -5.80 -14.22 -0.90
CA GLN A 204 -6.21 -15.03 0.25
C GLN A 204 -6.94 -16.34 -0.11
N ARG A 205 -7.45 -16.50 -1.34
CA ARG A 205 -8.15 -17.74 -1.75
C ARG A 205 -7.24 -18.85 -2.32
N ALA A 206 -5.95 -18.57 -2.53
CA ALA A 206 -5.00 -19.51 -3.12
C ALA A 206 -3.61 -19.54 -2.45
N GLY A 207 -3.43 -18.83 -1.33
CA GLY A 207 -2.13 -18.67 -0.67
C GLY A 207 -1.19 -17.80 -1.49
N PHE A 208 -1.36 -16.48 -1.43
CA PHE A 208 -0.60 -15.43 -2.13
C PHE A 208 -0.22 -15.76 -3.58
N ALA A 209 -0.89 -15.12 -4.53
CA ALA A 209 -0.59 -15.33 -5.93
C ALA A 209 0.88 -14.99 -6.22
N ASN A 210 1.53 -15.79 -7.08
CA ASN A 210 2.97 -15.69 -7.34
C ASN A 210 3.34 -14.27 -7.78
N ALA A 211 4.09 -13.56 -6.94
CA ALA A 211 4.47 -12.17 -7.18
C ALA A 211 5.51 -12.03 -8.31
N TRP A 212 6.18 -13.11 -8.71
CA TRP A 212 7.14 -13.14 -9.82
C TRP A 212 6.51 -13.33 -11.19
N GLN A 213 5.19 -13.50 -11.24
CA GLN A 213 4.44 -13.80 -12.46
C GLN A 213 3.18 -12.94 -12.53
N TRP A 214 3.27 -11.70 -12.07
CA TRP A 214 2.18 -10.74 -12.17
C TRP A 214 2.10 -10.14 -13.58
N PHE A 215 3.24 -10.00 -14.27
CA PHE A 215 3.35 -9.48 -15.62
C PHE A 215 3.30 -10.56 -16.72
N ASP A 216 3.21 -11.84 -16.33
CA ASP A 216 3.12 -12.95 -17.26
C ASP A 216 1.72 -13.06 -17.88
N ASP A 217 1.54 -12.47 -19.07
CA ASP A 217 0.33 -12.60 -19.90
C ASP A 217 0.24 -13.97 -20.63
N ARG A 218 1.02 -14.98 -20.22
CA ARG A 218 0.95 -16.32 -20.84
C ARG A 218 -0.42 -16.90 -20.56
N LYS A 219 -1.27 -16.78 -21.58
CA LYS A 219 -2.53 -17.49 -21.78
C LYS A 219 -2.44 -18.82 -21.04
N THR A 220 -3.41 -19.06 -20.15
CA THR A 220 -3.90 -20.40 -19.88
C THR A 220 -4.46 -20.97 -21.19
N GLY A 221 -3.56 -21.25 -22.13
CA GLY A 221 -3.82 -22.02 -23.31
C GLY A 221 -3.83 -23.46 -22.84
N VAL A 222 -5.03 -23.97 -22.66
CA VAL A 222 -5.29 -25.41 -22.75
C VAL A 222 -4.60 -25.88 -24.03
N GLY A 223 -3.53 -26.65 -23.87
CA GLY A 223 -2.99 -27.54 -24.90
C GLY A 223 -3.66 -28.91 -24.75
#